data_AF-A0AAN9D5B4-F1
#
_entry.id   AF-A0AAN9D5B4-F1
#
_cell.length_a   1.000
_cell.length_b   1.000
_cell.length_c   1.000
_cell.angle_alpha   90.00
_cell.angle_beta   90.00
_cell.angle_gamma   90.00
#
_symmetry.space_group_name_H-M   'P 1'
#
loop_
_entity.id
_entity.type
_entity.pdbx_description
1 polymer ?
#
loop_
_entity_poly.entity_id
_entity_poly.type
_entity_poly.pdbx_seq_one_letter_code
_entity_poly.pdbx_strand_id
1 'polypeptide(L)'
;MDEQVIAFGVALLYLRSRRRRSVWVHDILQARQQFGEYHRLVQELRLDDSRFQQYFRLDRNQFDNLLSKVGPRIERQDTNYRRAILMRLSASQFVYDSWPLETPTAP
;
A
#
# COMPACT_ATOMS: atom_id res chain seq x y z
N MET A 1 -37.12 19.21 -35.61
CA MET A 1 -37.38 18.22 -34.54
C MET A 1 -36.11 17.46 -34.21
N ASP A 2 -35.28 17.14 -35.21
CA ASP A 2 -34.09 16.30 -35.07
C ASP A 2 -32.95 16.93 -34.27
N GLU A 3 -32.69 18.24 -34.45
CA GLU A 3 -31.62 18.94 -33.71
C GLU A 3 -31.84 18.96 -32.20
N GLN A 4 -33.09 19.15 -31.76
CA GLN A 4 -33.40 19.19 -30.34
C GLN A 4 -33.22 17.81 -29.69
N VAL A 5 -33.56 16.74 -30.42
CA VAL A 5 -33.38 15.35 -29.97
C VAL A 5 -31.89 14.99 -29.89
N ILE A 6 -31.08 15.43 -30.86
CA ILE A 6 -29.63 15.24 -30.84
C ILE A 6 -29.01 16.03 -29.68
N ALA A 7 -29.40 17.29 -29.50
CA ALA A 7 -28.93 18.12 -28.39
C ALA A 7 -29.29 17.53 -27.04
N PHE A 8 -30.52 17.03 -26.87
CA PHE A 8 -30.93 16.30 -25.67
C PHE A 8 -30.13 15.02 -25.48
N GLY A 9 -29.91 14.22 -26.54
CA GLY A 9 -29.12 13.01 -26.49
C GLY A 9 -27.67 13.27 -26.04
N VAL A 10 -27.03 14.29 -26.61
CA VAL A 10 -25.68 14.71 -26.24
C VAL A 10 -25.63 15.25 -24.81
N ALA A 11 -26.61 16.07 -24.41
CA ALA A 11 -26.71 16.57 -23.03
C ALA A 11 -26.89 15.44 -22.01
N LEU A 12 -27.70 14.43 -22.34
CA LEU A 12 -27.96 13.26 -21.50
C LEU A 12 -26.72 12.37 -21.37
N LEU A 13 -25.95 12.19 -22.46
CA LEU A 13 -24.64 11.52 -22.43
C LEU A 13 -23.61 12.29 -21.60
N TYR A 14 -23.56 13.62 -21.75
CA TYR A 14 -22.68 14.50 -20.98
C TYR A 14 -22.99 14.44 -19.47
N LEU A 15 -24.26 14.50 -19.10
CA LEU A 15 -24.73 14.39 -17.71
C LEU A 15 -24.45 13.00 -17.11
N ARG A 16 -24.57 11.93 -17.90
CA ARG A 16 -24.28 10.54 -17.47
C ARG A 16 -22.79 10.31 -17.23
N SER A 17 -21.92 10.97 -18.01
CA SER A 17 -20.46 10.89 -17.83
C SER A 17 -20.00 11.51 -16.49
N ARG A 18 -20.61 12.64 -16.08
CA ARG A 18 -20.26 13.36 -14.84
C ARG A 18 -20.59 12.63 -13.54
N ARG A 19 -21.46 11.60 -13.56
CA ARG A 19 -21.90 10.87 -12.36
C ARG A 19 -21.15 9.55 -12.11
N ARG A 20 -20.13 9.23 -12.91
CA ARG A 20 -19.25 8.10 -12.57
C ARG A 20 -18.54 8.45 -11.27
N ARG A 21 -18.84 7.72 -10.17
CA ARG A 21 -18.14 7.88 -8.90
C ARG A 21 -16.64 7.85 -9.19
N SER A 22 -15.92 8.90 -8.79
CA SER A 22 -14.63 9.22 -9.41
C SER A 22 -13.53 8.26 -9.02
N VAL A 23 -13.49 7.71 -7.80
CA VAL A 23 -12.49 6.69 -7.45
C VAL A 23 -12.98 5.85 -6.28
N TRP A 24 -12.86 4.52 -6.35
CA TRP A 24 -13.11 3.63 -5.22
C TRP A 24 -12.04 3.75 -4.12
N VAL A 25 -10.83 4.16 -4.49
CA VAL A 25 -9.67 4.34 -3.61
C VAL A 25 -8.97 5.62 -4.02
N HIS A 26 -8.90 6.60 -3.12
CA HIS A 26 -8.20 7.87 -3.36
C HIS A 26 -6.73 7.64 -3.72
N ASP A 27 -6.15 8.46 -4.60
CA ASP A 27 -4.79 8.25 -5.13
C ASP A 27 -3.71 8.17 -4.05
N ILE A 28 -3.84 8.98 -2.99
CA ILE A 28 -2.99 8.90 -1.78
C ILE A 28 -2.97 7.49 -1.16
N LEU A 29 -4.11 6.80 -1.19
CA LEU A 29 -4.23 5.43 -0.67
C LEU A 29 -3.79 4.37 -1.67
N GLN A 30 -3.68 4.70 -2.96
CA GLN A 30 -3.09 3.81 -3.97
C GLN A 30 -1.58 3.68 -3.77
N ALA A 31 -0.90 4.75 -3.37
CA ALA A 31 0.54 4.76 -3.12
C ALA A 31 0.94 4.17 -1.74
N ARG A 32 0.07 3.35 -1.13
CA ARG A 32 0.28 2.75 0.20
C ARG A 32 1.49 1.81 0.30
N GLN A 33 1.90 1.19 -0.80
CA GLN A 33 3.12 0.37 -0.79
C GLN A 33 4.39 1.23 -0.60
N GLN A 34 4.38 2.47 -1.10
CA GLN A 34 5.51 3.38 -1.00
C GLN A 34 5.42 4.28 0.23
N PHE A 35 4.23 4.85 0.49
CA PHE A 35 4.03 5.86 1.53
C PHE A 35 3.14 5.39 2.69
N GLY A 36 2.71 4.13 2.70
CA GLY A 36 1.91 3.60 3.78
C GLY A 36 2.71 3.54 5.07
N GLU A 37 2.07 3.85 6.20
CA GLU A 37 2.71 3.84 7.52
C GLU A 37 3.46 2.55 7.80
N TYR A 38 2.89 1.39 7.44
CA TYR A 38 3.58 0.12 7.65
C TYR A 38 4.90 0.02 6.86
N HIS A 39 4.92 0.42 5.60
CA HIS A 39 6.13 0.30 4.77
C HIS A 39 7.19 1.33 5.17
N ARG A 40 6.80 2.53 5.59
CA ARG A 40 7.77 3.58 5.95
C ARG A 40 8.09 3.61 7.44
N LEU A 41 7.09 3.86 8.28
CA LEU A 41 7.26 4.07 9.71
C LEU A 41 7.77 2.81 10.42
N VAL A 42 7.23 1.63 10.10
CA VAL A 42 7.66 0.40 10.81
C VAL A 42 9.08 -0.01 10.41
N GLN A 43 9.51 0.26 9.17
CA GLN A 43 10.90 0.07 8.76
C GLN A 43 11.84 1.02 9.52
N GLU A 44 11.49 2.31 9.59
CA GLU A 44 12.24 3.31 10.38
C GLU A 44 12.31 2.92 11.86
N LEU A 45 11.18 2.49 12.46
CA LEU A 45 11.12 2.04 13.85
C LEU A 45 11.96 0.78 14.09
N ARG A 46 12.05 -0.15 13.12
CA ARG A 46 12.88 -1.35 13.28
C ARG A 46 14.38 -1.08 13.37
N LEU A 47 14.84 0.13 12.99
CA LEU A 47 16.23 0.56 13.15
C LEU A 47 16.57 1.04 14.57
N ASP A 48 15.57 1.41 15.36
CA ASP A 48 15.74 1.94 16.73
C ASP A 48 14.84 1.16 17.70
N ASP A 49 15.46 0.28 18.49
CA ASP A 49 14.78 -0.55 19.50
C ASP A 49 13.97 0.26 20.51
N SER A 50 14.48 1.41 20.93
CA SER A 50 13.83 2.22 21.97
C SER A 50 12.54 2.83 21.45
N ARG A 51 12.56 3.36 20.23
CA ARG A 51 11.38 3.91 19.56
C ARG A 51 10.42 2.81 19.15
N PHE A 52 10.92 1.65 18.72
CA PHE A 52 10.09 0.49 18.43
C PHE A 52 9.28 0.08 19.66
N GLN A 53 9.96 -0.07 20.81
CA GLN A 53 9.32 -0.41 22.08
C GLN A 53 8.34 0.67 22.53
N GLN A 54 8.64 1.95 22.36
CA GLN A 54 7.72 3.03 22.71
C GLN A 54 6.45 3.01 21.84
N TYR A 55 6.60 2.74 20.54
CA TYR A 55 5.49 2.73 19.59
C TYR A 55 4.62 1.47 19.74
N PHE A 56 5.24 0.29 19.69
CA PHE A 56 4.52 -0.99 19.76
C PHE A 56 4.22 -1.44 21.19
N ARG A 57 4.82 -0.80 22.20
CA ARG A 57 4.78 -1.22 23.62
C ARG A 57 5.25 -2.65 23.85
N LEU A 58 6.09 -3.14 22.94
CA LEU A 58 6.62 -4.51 22.88
C LEU A 58 8.04 -4.47 22.34
N ASP A 59 8.88 -5.38 22.84
CA ASP A 59 10.19 -5.63 22.23
C ASP A 59 10.05 -6.26 20.83
N ARG A 60 11.05 -6.08 19.96
CA ARG A 60 11.06 -6.68 18.61
C ARG A 60 10.88 -8.19 18.67
N ASN A 61 11.54 -8.86 19.60
CA ASN A 61 11.44 -10.31 19.77
C ASN A 61 10.04 -10.73 20.20
N GLN A 62 9.42 -10.00 21.13
CA GLN A 62 8.06 -10.27 21.59
C GLN A 62 7.04 -10.07 20.46
N PHE A 63 7.21 -9.00 19.68
CA PHE A 63 6.40 -8.71 18.52
C PHE A 63 6.49 -9.83 17.47
N ASP A 64 7.70 -10.24 17.08
CA ASP A 64 7.90 -11.28 16.09
C ASP A 64 7.38 -12.65 16.57
N ASN A 65 7.50 -12.94 17.88
CA ASN A 65 6.96 -14.16 18.49
C ASN A 65 5.42 -14.15 18.48
N LEU A 66 4.79 -13.03 18.84
CA LEU A 66 3.34 -12.87 18.75
C LEU A 66 2.85 -13.00 17.30
N LEU A 67 3.55 -12.35 16.37
CA LEU A 67 3.25 -12.39 14.95
C LEU A 67 3.39 -13.81 14.38
N SER A 68 4.35 -14.61 14.85
CA SER A 68 4.48 -16.01 14.42
C SER A 68 3.25 -16.87 14.76
N LYS A 69 2.56 -16.55 15.86
CA LYS A 69 1.38 -17.28 16.36
C LYS A 69 0.08 -16.77 15.73
N VAL A 70 -0.05 -15.45 15.65
CA VAL A 70 -1.29 -14.79 15.21
C VAL A 70 -1.31 -14.56 13.71
N GLY A 71 -0.14 -14.30 13.11
CA GLY A 71 0.05 -13.99 11.69
C GLY A 71 -0.73 -14.91 10.75
N PRO A 72 -0.57 -16.25 10.83
CA PRO A 72 -1.29 -17.18 9.97
C PRO A 72 -2.82 -17.11 10.07
N ARG A 73 -3.36 -16.55 11.17
CA ARG A 73 -4.80 -16.45 11.43
C ARG A 73 -5.39 -15.10 11.04
N ILE A 74 -4.56 -14.04 10.98
CA ILE A 74 -4.98 -12.68 10.66
C ILE A 74 -4.54 -12.22 9.26
N GLU A 75 -3.66 -12.99 8.62
CA GLU A 75 -3.20 -12.73 7.26
C GLU A 75 -4.41 -12.73 6.32
N ARG A 76 -4.59 -11.61 5.62
CA ARG A 76 -5.63 -11.46 4.62
C ARG A 76 -5.08 -11.92 3.28
N GLN A 77 -5.96 -12.50 2.46
CA GLN A 77 -5.61 -12.86 1.09
C GLN A 77 -5.51 -11.61 0.21
N ASP A 78 -4.56 -11.63 -0.72
CA ASP A 78 -4.54 -10.71 -1.85
C ASP A 78 -5.79 -10.88 -2.70
N THR A 79 -6.35 -9.75 -3.13
CA THR A 79 -7.50 -9.71 -4.03
C THR A 79 -7.13 -8.98 -5.30
N ASN A 80 -7.89 -9.18 -6.38
CA ASN A 80 -7.68 -8.46 -7.64
C ASN A 80 -7.70 -6.93 -7.48
N TYR A 81 -8.31 -6.43 -6.41
CA TYR A 81 -8.41 -5.00 -6.13
C TYR A 81 -7.29 -4.46 -5.23
N ARG A 82 -6.75 -5.29 -4.33
CA ARG A 82 -5.75 -4.88 -3.34
C ARG A 82 -4.93 -6.04 -2.82
N ARG A 83 -3.63 -5.80 -2.65
CA ARG A 83 -2.77 -6.67 -1.83
C ARG A 83 -3.06 -6.45 -0.34
N ALA A 84 -2.98 -7.52 0.43
CA ALA A 84 -3.05 -7.47 1.87
C ALA A 84 -1.82 -6.76 2.46
N ILE A 85 -1.99 -6.17 3.64
CA ILE A 85 -0.86 -5.65 4.39
C ILE A 85 -0.26 -6.84 5.13
N LEU A 86 0.88 -7.32 4.65
CA LEU A 86 1.61 -8.35 5.34
C LEU A 86 2.32 -7.72 6.53
N MET A 87 1.89 -8.10 7.73
CA MET A 87 2.49 -7.63 8.99
C MET A 87 3.84 -8.30 9.27
N ARG A 88 4.13 -9.39 8.55
CA ARG A 88 5.45 -9.99 8.45
C ARG A 88 6.14 -9.38 7.25
N LEU A 89 7.24 -8.68 7.49
CA LEU A 89 8.29 -8.55 6.48
C LEU A 89 8.72 -9.99 6.23
N SER A 90 8.20 -10.64 5.18
CA SER A 90 8.84 -11.86 4.74
C SER A 90 10.29 -11.45 4.49
N ALA A 91 11.24 -12.22 5.00
CA ALA A 91 12.66 -12.02 4.71
C ALA A 91 12.95 -12.03 3.18
N SER A 92 11.93 -12.24 2.35
CA SER A 92 11.95 -12.21 0.90
C SER A 92 11.70 -10.82 0.27
N GLN A 93 11.49 -9.75 1.04
CA GLN A 93 11.57 -8.38 0.48
C GLN A 93 13.03 -7.88 0.40
N PHE A 94 13.94 -8.44 1.21
CA PHE A 94 15.35 -8.03 1.27
C PHE A 94 16.22 -8.53 0.10
N VAL A 95 15.69 -9.42 -0.75
CA VAL A 95 16.44 -9.97 -1.90
C VAL A 95 15.96 -9.38 -3.24
N TYR A 96 14.80 -8.71 -3.30
CA TYR A 96 14.16 -8.39 -4.58
C TYR A 96 13.95 -6.90 -4.91
N ASP A 97 14.25 -5.99 -3.97
CA ASP A 97 14.33 -4.56 -4.27
C ASP A 97 15.79 -4.12 -4.40
N SER A 98 16.36 -4.39 -5.57
CA SER A 98 16.85 -3.30 -6.42
C SER A 98 17.71 -2.23 -5.74
N TRP A 99 18.87 -2.61 -5.24
CA TRP A 99 19.92 -1.65 -4.92
C TRP A 99 20.84 -1.48 -6.14
N PRO A 100 20.80 -0.36 -6.89
CA PRO A 100 21.89 -0.01 -7.80
C PRO A 100 22.95 0.72 -6.97
N LEU A 101 23.92 -0.04 -6.45
CA LEU A 101 25.21 0.57 -6.16
C LEU A 101 25.97 0.58 -7.47
N GLU A 102 26.03 1.74 -8.09
CA GLU A 102 27.15 2.08 -8.96
C GLU A 102 28.43 1.66 -8.24
N THR A 103 29.05 0.57 -8.68
CA THR A 103 30.40 0.22 -8.25
C THR A 103 31.32 1.29 -8.81
N PRO A 104 32.17 1.96 -8.01
CA PRO A 104 33.16 2.86 -8.55
C PRO A 104 34.06 2.06 -9.49
N THR A 105 33.97 2.37 -10.78
CA THR A 105 34.98 2.00 -11.77
C THR A 105 36.28 2.67 -11.34
N ALA A 106 37.29 1.89 -10.97
CA ALA A 106 38.73 2.16 -11.15
C ALA A 106 39.57 1.32 -10.17
N PRO A 107 40.85 1.05 -10.47
CA PRO A 107 41.65 1.57 -11.59
C PRO A 107 41.68 0.70 -12.84
#